data_AF-A0A9D2PJA3-F1
#
_entry.id   AF-A0A9D2PJA3-F1
#
_cell.length_a   1.000
_cell.length_b   1.000
_cell.length_c   1.000
_cell.angle_alpha   90.00
_cell.angle_beta   90.00
_cell.angle_gamma   90.00
#
_symmetry.space_group_name_H-M   'P 1'
#
loop_
_entity.id
_entity.type
_entity.pdbx_description
1 polymer ?
#
loop_
_entity_poly.entity_id
_entity_poly.type
_entity_poly.pdbx_seq_one_letter_code
_entity_poly.pdbx_strand_id
1 'polypeptide(L)'
;MRWMKNPMANAVYVASITAIYAAIFIVSSEFVTNYENFLSDSGWASFIMSQNMKYVGIGMIVVAMIVDTLSAIRRKRYDEYQIVLLEKVFLFNGLFTAVLLPLSLVVLILAPMYFVETIFALILFQWIVMAITELMYLITNYKV
;
A
#
# COMPACT_ATOMS: atom_id res chain seq x y z
N MET A 1 15.91 16.83 -2.32
CA MET A 1 16.24 16.08 -3.56
C MET A 1 17.51 15.22 -3.47
N ARG A 2 18.53 15.53 -2.65
CA ARG A 2 19.79 14.74 -2.57
C ARG A 2 19.64 13.33 -1.94
N TRP A 3 18.63 13.13 -1.09
CA TRP A 3 18.38 11.86 -0.37
C TRP A 3 17.72 10.78 -1.23
N MET A 4 16.86 11.16 -2.19
CA MET A 4 16.18 10.24 -3.11
C MET A 4 17.11 9.60 -4.16
N LYS A 5 18.39 10.02 -4.23
CA LYS A 5 19.39 9.38 -5.11
C LYS A 5 19.83 8.01 -4.61
N ASN A 6 19.62 7.71 -3.34
CA ASN A 6 20.04 6.44 -2.74
C ASN A 6 18.89 5.42 -2.79
N PRO A 7 19.05 4.28 -3.49
CA PRO A 7 18.02 3.22 -3.55
C PRO A 7 17.64 2.69 -2.18
N MET A 8 18.59 2.59 -1.27
CA MET A 8 18.35 2.15 0.10
C MET A 8 17.49 3.13 0.91
N ALA A 9 17.58 4.44 0.64
CA ALA A 9 16.74 5.42 1.34
C ALA A 9 15.28 5.36 0.86
N ASN A 10 15.07 5.10 -0.44
CA ASN A 10 13.72 4.88 -0.97
C ASN A 10 13.11 3.57 -0.45
N ALA A 11 13.88 2.49 -0.46
CA ALA A 11 13.46 1.18 0.07
C ALA A 11 13.02 1.29 1.54
N VAL A 12 13.85 1.91 2.41
CA VAL A 12 13.48 2.14 3.81
C VAL A 12 12.21 2.98 3.97
N TYR A 13 12.03 4.00 3.12
CA TYR A 13 10.82 4.82 3.14
C TYR A 13 9.57 3.99 2.79
N VAL A 14 9.63 3.20 1.72
CA VAL A 14 8.50 2.34 1.33
C VAL A 14 8.26 1.21 2.32
N ALA A 15 9.30 0.61 2.89
CA ALA A 15 9.19 -0.35 3.98
C ALA A 15 8.47 0.26 5.19
N SER A 16 8.80 1.50 5.56
CA SER A 16 8.15 2.19 6.68
C SER A 16 6.66 2.49 6.41
N ILE A 17 6.29 2.92 5.20
CA ILE A 17 4.87 3.08 4.83
C ILE A 17 4.15 1.73 4.81
N THR A 18 4.79 0.71 4.24
CA THR A 18 4.22 -0.64 4.17
C THR A 18 3.98 -1.22 5.56
N ALA A 19 4.89 -0.97 6.51
CA ALA A 19 4.70 -1.37 7.91
C ALA A 19 3.46 -0.73 8.53
N ILE A 20 3.20 0.56 8.26
CA ILE A 20 1.99 1.25 8.73
C ILE A 20 0.75 0.61 8.14
N TYR A 21 0.70 0.38 6.82
CA TYR A 21 -0.45 -0.26 6.21
C TYR A 21 -0.64 -1.68 6.71
N ALA A 22 0.42 -2.50 6.77
CA ALA A 22 0.35 -3.86 7.29
C ALA A 22 -0.18 -3.89 8.73
N ALA A 23 0.25 -2.97 9.59
CA ALA A 23 -0.25 -2.83 10.95
C ALA A 23 -1.76 -2.54 10.97
N ILE A 24 -2.26 -1.67 10.09
CA ILE A 24 -3.71 -1.42 9.95
C ILE A 24 -4.44 -2.72 9.63
N PHE A 25 -3.97 -3.51 8.66
CA PHE A 25 -4.62 -4.77 8.28
C PHE A 25 -4.58 -5.83 9.39
N ILE A 26 -3.44 -5.97 10.08
CA ILE A 26 -3.26 -6.95 11.16
C ILE A 26 -4.11 -6.56 12.37
N VAL A 27 -3.95 -5.34 12.88
CA VAL A 27 -4.66 -4.88 14.08
C VAL A 27 -6.16 -4.84 13.83
N SER A 28 -6.62 -4.32 12.69
CA SER A 28 -8.05 -4.25 12.41
C SER A 28 -8.68 -5.63 12.31
N SER A 29 -7.94 -6.65 11.84
CA SER A 29 -8.45 -8.03 11.78
C SER A 29 -8.79 -8.62 13.15
N GLU A 30 -8.16 -8.15 14.23
CA GLU A 30 -8.47 -8.57 15.61
C GLU A 30 -9.73 -7.90 16.15
N PHE A 31 -10.07 -6.72 15.62
CA PHE A 31 -11.20 -5.90 16.06
C PHE A 31 -12.42 -5.99 15.13
N VAL A 32 -12.52 -7.03 14.31
CA VAL A 32 -13.62 -7.24 13.35
C VAL A 32 -15.00 -7.11 13.99
N THR A 33 -15.18 -7.63 15.20
CA THR A 33 -16.46 -7.57 15.94
C THR A 33 -16.90 -6.13 16.24
N ASN A 34 -15.99 -5.16 16.29
CA ASN A 34 -16.33 -3.77 16.56
C ASN A 34 -16.94 -3.05 15.36
N TYR A 35 -16.76 -3.59 14.15
CA TYR A 35 -17.19 -2.93 12.91
C TYR A 35 -18.00 -3.84 11.98
N GLU A 36 -18.42 -5.01 12.44
CA GLU A 36 -19.19 -5.97 11.63
C GLU A 36 -20.49 -5.38 11.07
N ASN A 37 -21.12 -4.44 11.78
CA ASN A 37 -22.32 -3.73 11.33
C ASN A 37 -22.10 -2.83 10.10
N PHE A 38 -20.84 -2.55 9.75
CA PHE A 38 -20.42 -1.77 8.58
C PHE A 38 -19.90 -2.65 7.44
N LEU A 39 -20.18 -3.96 7.49
CA LEU A 39 -19.88 -4.94 6.44
C LEU A 39 -21.19 -5.40 5.80
N SER A 40 -21.16 -5.63 4.49
CA SER A 40 -22.29 -6.17 3.73
C SER A 40 -22.26 -7.70 3.65
N ASP A 41 -23.25 -8.32 3.00
CA ASP A 41 -23.26 -9.76 2.71
C ASP A 41 -22.43 -10.13 1.46
N SER A 42 -21.29 -9.47 1.25
CA SER A 42 -20.41 -9.72 0.11
C SER A 42 -19.36 -10.80 0.40
N GLY A 43 -18.79 -11.40 -0.67
CA GLY A 43 -17.64 -12.30 -0.54
C GLY A 43 -16.38 -11.61 0.02
N TRP A 44 -16.27 -10.29 -0.16
CA TRP A 44 -15.17 -9.50 0.39
C TRP A 44 -15.38 -9.22 1.87
N ALA A 45 -16.61 -8.89 2.27
CA ALA A 45 -17.00 -8.79 3.66
C ALA A 45 -16.78 -10.08 4.42
N SER A 46 -17.16 -11.24 3.88
CA SER A 46 -16.94 -12.53 4.54
C SER A 46 -15.45 -12.84 4.73
N PHE A 47 -14.59 -12.43 3.80
CA PHE A 47 -13.14 -12.50 3.95
C PHE A 47 -12.62 -11.59 5.09
N ILE A 48 -13.16 -10.39 5.23
CA ILE A 48 -12.84 -9.49 6.35
C ILE A 48 -13.35 -10.06 7.68
N MET A 49 -14.60 -10.55 7.71
CA MET A 49 -15.24 -11.13 8.90
C MET A 49 -14.49 -12.35 9.44
N SER A 50 -13.90 -13.15 8.56
CA SER A 50 -13.08 -14.31 8.91
C SER A 50 -11.67 -13.95 9.42
N GLN A 51 -11.40 -12.68 9.71
CA GLN A 51 -10.11 -12.17 10.22
C GLN A 51 -8.93 -12.45 9.26
N ASN A 52 -9.21 -12.67 7.98
CA ASN A 52 -8.15 -13.00 7.01
C ASN A 52 -7.31 -11.78 6.59
N MET A 53 -7.72 -10.57 6.98
CA MET A 53 -6.97 -9.34 6.71
C MET A 53 -5.56 -9.36 7.33
N LYS A 54 -5.32 -10.11 8.41
CA LYS A 54 -3.96 -10.32 8.95
C LYS A 54 -3.01 -10.93 7.92
N TYR A 55 -3.49 -11.87 7.09
CA TYR A 55 -2.67 -12.51 6.08
C TYR A 55 -2.34 -11.55 4.94
N VAL A 56 -3.25 -10.63 4.63
CA VAL A 56 -2.97 -9.52 3.70
C VAL A 56 -1.84 -8.66 4.25
N GLY A 57 -1.93 -8.22 5.51
CA GLY A 57 -0.88 -7.43 6.15
C GLY A 57 0.47 -8.14 6.22
N ILE A 58 0.49 -9.43 6.57
CA ILE A 58 1.71 -10.26 6.54
C ILE A 58 2.27 -10.34 5.10
N GLY A 59 1.41 -10.54 4.11
CA GLY A 59 1.79 -10.55 2.70
C GLY A 59 2.46 -9.24 2.26
N MET A 60 1.96 -8.10 2.71
CA MET A 60 2.56 -6.79 2.43
C MET A 60 3.99 -6.69 2.99
N ILE A 61 4.22 -7.15 4.22
CA ILE A 61 5.54 -7.17 4.86
C ILE A 61 6.50 -8.07 4.09
N VAL A 62 6.06 -9.27 3.69
CA VAL A 62 6.87 -10.21 2.90
C VAL A 62 7.29 -9.60 1.57
N VAL A 63 6.37 -8.95 0.84
CA VAL A 63 6.67 -8.28 -0.42
C VAL A 63 7.66 -7.13 -0.20
N ALA A 64 7.47 -6.30 0.82
CA ALA A 64 8.40 -5.22 1.15
C ALA A 64 9.82 -5.75 1.46
N MET A 65 9.93 -6.82 2.25
CA MET A 65 11.24 -7.44 2.53
C MET A 65 11.95 -7.93 1.26
N ILE A 66 11.22 -8.51 0.31
CA ILE A 66 11.79 -8.95 -0.98
C ILE A 66 12.29 -7.73 -1.77
N VAL A 67 11.47 -6.68 -1.86
CA VAL A 67 11.81 -5.43 -2.57
C VAL A 67 13.02 -4.74 -1.93
N ASP A 68 13.10 -4.69 -0.61
CA ASP A 68 14.22 -4.13 0.14
C ASP A 68 15.51 -4.91 -0.11
N THR A 69 15.44 -6.24 -0.09
CA THR A 69 16.59 -7.11 -0.32
C THR A 69 17.12 -6.92 -1.75
N LEU A 70 16.22 -6.88 -2.74
CA LEU A 70 16.57 -6.60 -4.14
C LEU A 70 17.19 -5.20 -4.30
N SER A 71 16.66 -4.21 -3.57
CA SER A 71 17.18 -2.84 -3.58
C SER A 71 18.57 -2.75 -2.94
N ALA A 72 18.84 -3.49 -1.87
CA ALA A 72 20.12 -3.50 -1.16
C ALA A 72 21.25 -4.15 -1.98
N ILE A 73 20.94 -5.20 -2.74
CA ILE A 73 21.89 -5.84 -3.68
C ILE A 73 22.30 -4.84 -4.78
N ARG A 74 21.39 -3.97 -5.18
CA ARG A 74 21.56 -3.00 -6.25
C ARG A 74 22.24 -1.72 -5.77
N ARG A 75 23.56 -1.76 -5.55
CA ARG A 75 24.39 -0.62 -5.08
C ARG A 75 24.47 0.61 -6.03
N LYS A 76 23.66 0.69 -7.09
CA LYS A 76 23.71 1.77 -8.11
C LYS A 76 22.72 2.89 -7.76
N ARG A 77 23.19 4.15 -7.73
CA ARG A 77 22.35 5.32 -7.44
C ARG A 77 21.29 5.53 -8.53
N TYR A 78 20.16 6.13 -8.15
CA TYR A 78 19.10 6.47 -9.12
C TYR A 78 19.58 7.57 -10.09
N ASP A 79 19.22 7.41 -11.36
CA ASP A 79 19.43 8.40 -12.43
C ASP A 79 18.35 9.51 -12.38
N GLU A 80 18.60 10.66 -13.02
CA GLU A 80 17.70 11.82 -12.98
C GLU A 80 16.30 11.50 -13.52
N TYR A 81 16.20 10.66 -14.56
CA TYR A 81 14.93 10.14 -15.07
C TYR A 81 14.13 9.35 -14.04
N GLN A 82 14.81 8.61 -13.16
CA GLN A 82 14.17 7.78 -12.15
C GLN A 82 13.61 8.65 -11.01
N ILE A 83 14.30 9.73 -10.65
CA ILE A 83 13.83 10.68 -9.63
C ILE A 83 12.57 11.41 -10.10
N VAL A 84 12.53 11.87 -11.36
CA VAL A 84 11.37 12.56 -11.92
C VAL A 84 10.15 11.63 -12.02
N LEU A 85 10.35 10.35 -12.36
CA LEU A 85 9.24 9.39 -12.41
C LEU A 85 8.77 9.02 -11.00
N LEU A 86 9.68 8.85 -10.04
CA LEU A 86 9.36 8.59 -8.63
C LEU A 86 8.54 9.75 -8.05
N GLU A 87 8.92 10.98 -8.36
CA GLU A 87 8.16 12.19 -8.00
C GLU A 87 6.75 12.19 -8.60
N LYS A 88 6.59 11.79 -9.86
CA LYS A 88 5.26 11.63 -10.48
C LYS A 88 4.43 10.55 -9.81
N VAL A 89 5.03 9.43 -9.41
CA VAL A 89 4.34 8.36 -8.67
C VAL A 89 3.90 8.85 -7.29
N PHE A 90 4.76 9.58 -6.57
CA PHE A 90 4.39 10.19 -5.29
C PHE A 90 3.26 11.22 -5.43
N LEU A 91 3.33 12.08 -6.46
CA LEU A 91 2.27 13.03 -6.76
C LEU A 91 0.96 12.34 -7.13
N PHE A 92 1.03 11.29 -7.95
CA PHE A 92 -0.14 10.48 -8.30
C PHE A 92 -0.74 9.82 -7.06
N ASN A 93 0.10 9.24 -6.19
CA ASN A 93 -0.34 8.63 -4.94
C ASN A 93 -0.99 9.65 -3.98
N GLY A 94 -0.41 10.85 -3.88
CA GLY A 94 -0.97 11.96 -3.10
C GLY A 94 -2.32 12.43 -3.64
N LEU A 95 -2.43 12.62 -4.96
CA LEU A 95 -3.68 13.00 -5.63
C LEU A 95 -4.75 11.92 -5.47
N PHE A 96 -4.35 10.66 -5.62
CA PHE A 96 -5.23 9.52 -5.45
C PHE A 96 -5.79 9.45 -4.02
N THR A 97 -4.94 9.63 -3.00
CA THR A 97 -5.38 9.71 -1.59
C THR A 97 -6.34 10.89 -1.36
N ALA A 98 -6.04 12.05 -1.95
CA ALA A 98 -6.84 13.25 -1.80
C ALA A 98 -8.26 13.13 -2.40
N VAL A 99 -8.43 12.30 -3.43
CA VAL A 99 -9.73 12.01 -4.05
C VAL A 99 -10.45 10.86 -3.35
N LEU A 100 -9.71 9.82 -2.97
CA LEU A 100 -10.26 8.63 -2.34
C LEU A 100 -10.81 8.90 -0.94
N LEU A 101 -10.18 9.77 -0.16
CA LEU A 101 -10.63 10.07 1.18
C LEU A 101 -12.05 10.68 1.18
N PRO A 102 -12.35 11.74 0.39
CA PRO A 102 -13.71 12.24 0.21
C PRO A 102 -14.70 11.16 -0.29
N LEU A 103 -14.29 10.31 -1.24
CA LEU A 103 -15.15 9.23 -1.73
C LEU A 103 -15.49 8.23 -0.63
N SER A 104 -14.53 7.87 0.22
CA SER A 104 -14.78 6.97 1.36
C SER A 104 -15.77 7.57 2.36
N LEU A 105 -15.74 8.90 2.56
CA LEU A 105 -16.71 9.61 3.40
C LEU A 105 -18.11 9.64 2.77
N VAL A 106 -18.20 9.79 1.45
CA VAL A 106 -19.48 9.70 0.74
C VAL A 106 -20.09 8.30 0.90
N VAL A 107 -19.28 7.25 0.80
CA VAL A 107 -19.75 5.87 1.04
C VAL A 107 -20.22 5.69 2.48
N LEU A 108 -19.51 6.25 3.46
CA LEU A 108 -19.96 6.22 4.86
C LEU A 108 -21.35 6.85 5.05
N ILE A 109 -21.61 7.98 4.40
CA ILE A 109 -22.87 8.72 4.54
C ILE A 109 -24.02 8.04 3.79
N LEU A 110 -23.77 7.58 2.57
CA LEU A 110 -24.82 7.05 1.69
C LEU A 110 -25.07 5.55 1.88
N ALA A 111 -24.04 4.79 2.21
CA ALA A 111 -24.06 3.33 2.24
C ALA A 111 -23.08 2.79 3.31
N PRO A 112 -23.33 3.06 4.61
CA PRO A 112 -22.39 2.76 5.70
C PRO A 112 -22.02 1.27 5.78
N MET A 113 -22.89 0.38 5.33
CA MET A 113 -22.66 -1.08 5.26
C MET A 113 -21.50 -1.48 4.33
N TYR A 114 -21.03 -0.59 3.44
CA TYR A 114 -19.89 -0.86 2.55
C TYR A 114 -18.63 -0.09 2.96
N PHE A 115 -18.68 0.66 4.04
CA PHE A 115 -17.62 1.60 4.41
C PHE A 115 -16.29 0.88 4.71
N VAL A 116 -16.35 -0.19 5.51
CA VAL A 116 -15.15 -0.93 5.89
C VAL A 116 -14.54 -1.65 4.68
N GLU A 117 -15.39 -2.28 3.87
CA GLU A 117 -15.00 -2.94 2.63
C GLU A 117 -14.28 -1.99 1.67
N THR A 118 -14.85 -0.80 1.48
CA THR A 118 -14.25 0.23 0.62
C THR A 118 -12.94 0.72 1.20
N ILE A 119 -12.83 1.06 2.48
CA ILE A 119 -11.56 1.51 3.07
C ILE A 119 -10.46 0.46 2.88
N PHE A 120 -10.71 -0.81 3.21
CA PHE A 120 -9.69 -1.84 3.03
C PHE A 120 -9.30 -2.03 1.56
N ALA A 121 -10.27 -2.00 0.64
CA ALA A 121 -10.00 -2.10 -0.79
C ALA A 121 -9.17 -0.90 -1.28
N LEU A 122 -9.46 0.30 -0.81
CA LEU A 122 -8.75 1.51 -1.19
C LEU A 122 -7.29 1.51 -0.70
N ILE A 123 -7.06 1.17 0.58
CA ILE A 123 -5.71 1.06 1.14
C ILE A 123 -4.92 -0.03 0.41
N LEU A 124 -5.54 -1.19 0.18
CA LEU A 124 -4.90 -2.31 -0.51
C LEU A 124 -4.54 -1.92 -1.96
N PHE A 125 -5.47 -1.30 -2.69
CA PHE A 125 -5.23 -0.85 -4.05
C PHE A 125 -4.10 0.20 -4.10
N GLN A 126 -4.12 1.18 -3.21
CA GLN A 126 -3.09 2.21 -3.11
C GLN A 126 -1.71 1.60 -2.88
N TRP A 127 -1.61 0.65 -1.96
CA TRP A 127 -0.36 -0.06 -1.70
C TRP A 127 0.09 -0.91 -2.89
N ILE A 128 -0.83 -1.62 -3.56
CA ILE A 128 -0.51 -2.41 -4.76
C ILE A 128 0.09 -1.53 -5.86
N VAL A 129 -0.51 -0.36 -6.13
CA VAL A 129 0.02 0.57 -7.14
C VAL A 129 1.44 0.99 -6.77
N MET A 130 1.68 1.34 -5.51
CA MET A 130 3.02 1.66 -5.02
C MET A 130 4.00 0.47 -5.21
N ALA A 131 3.64 -0.72 -4.73
CA ALA A 131 4.48 -1.91 -4.82
C ALA A 131 4.81 -2.31 -6.27
N ILE A 132 3.84 -2.23 -7.18
CA ILE A 132 4.05 -2.49 -8.61
C ILE A 132 5.02 -1.47 -9.20
N THR A 133 4.85 -0.18 -8.89
CA THR A 133 5.78 0.85 -9.40
C THR A 133 7.21 0.58 -8.95
N GLU A 134 7.42 0.22 -7.68
CA GLU A 134 8.73 -0.16 -7.15
C GLU A 134 9.33 -1.40 -7.81
N LEU A 135 8.53 -2.45 -7.98
CA LEU A 135 8.96 -3.66 -8.69
C LEU A 135 9.34 -3.36 -10.13
N MET A 136 8.56 -2.55 -10.85
CA MET A 136 8.93 -2.11 -12.20
C MET A 136 10.25 -1.33 -12.19
N TYR A 137 10.49 -0.44 -11.22
CA TYR A 137 11.77 0.26 -11.08
C TYR A 137 12.95 -0.69 -10.86
N LEU A 138 12.74 -1.77 -10.11
CA LEU A 138 13.74 -2.80 -9.88
C LEU A 138 14.00 -3.63 -11.15
N ILE A 139 12.95 -4.06 -11.86
CA ILE A 139 13.04 -4.97 -13.00
C ILE A 139 13.51 -4.27 -14.29
N THR A 140 12.89 -3.15 -14.69
CA THR A 140 13.15 -2.50 -15.99
C THR A 140 14.60 -2.01 -16.14
N ASN A 141 15.31 -1.85 -15.01
CA ASN A 141 16.70 -1.42 -15.01
C ASN A 141 17.64 -2.48 -14.37
N TYR A 142 17.24 -3.75 -14.38
CA TYR A 142 18.09 -4.89 -14.03
C TYR A 142 19.07 -5.18 -15.18
N LYS A 143 20.00 -4.26 -15.43
CA LYS A 143 21.23 -4.57 -16.17
C LYS A 143 22.27 -5.00 -15.14
N VAL A 144 22.51 -6.31 -15.06
CA VAL A 144 23.71 -6.89 -14.44
C VAL A 144 24.94 -6.33 -15.16
#